data_AF-A0A2D6FMI1-F1
#
_entry.id   AF-A0A2D6FMI1-F1
#
_cell.length_a   1.000
_cell.length_b   1.000
_cell.length_c   1.000
_cell.angle_alpha   90.00
_cell.angle_beta   90.00
_cell.angle_gamma   90.00
#
_symmetry.space_group_name_H-M   'P 1'
#
loop_
_entity.id
_entity.type
_entity.pdbx_description
1 polymer ?
#
loop_
_entity_poly.entity_id
_entity_poly.type
_entity_poly.pdbx_seq_one_letter_code
_entity_poly.pdbx_strand_id
1 'polypeptide(L)'
;MDNLKQKINEILSRSICQGWNRQFLTSIQGKIESGSQISARQREVLVGILDKCSAAQETRHLEWGVVYNAKYKETAQILARYHIKHRYYNDIAISIMEDIVPPKRKFMRMFNNKYSQKVLVEYDKDPRLEMGEYVKHRAKFNSYRNVDTYEIYDYQESRNTIERFIKYGGFIVGIEKYIHSAAKGAKRYKLIAPGLPHVFIIEERFLKRAK
;
A
#
# COMPACT_ATOMS: atom_id res chain seq x y z
N MET A 1 42.13 -16.83 11.71
CA MET A 1 41.31 -15.61 11.49
C MET A 1 40.96 -15.40 10.02
N ASP A 2 41.75 -15.94 9.08
CA ASP A 2 41.49 -15.81 7.64
C ASP A 2 40.15 -16.35 7.16
N ASN A 3 39.66 -17.48 7.72
CA ASN A 3 38.34 -18.04 7.40
C ASN A 3 37.19 -17.07 7.74
N LEU A 4 37.31 -16.33 8.85
CA LEU A 4 36.28 -15.36 9.26
C LEU A 4 36.31 -14.13 8.34
N LYS A 5 37.50 -13.67 7.95
CA LYS A 5 37.68 -12.56 7.02
C LYS A 5 37.08 -12.89 5.65
N GLN A 6 37.34 -14.09 5.12
CA GLN A 6 36.73 -14.57 3.88
C GLN A 6 35.20 -14.58 3.94
N LYS A 7 34.61 -15.13 5.02
CA LYS A 7 33.15 -15.16 5.19
C LYS A 7 32.52 -13.77 5.25
N ILE A 8 33.19 -12.81 5.91
CA ILE A 8 32.70 -11.42 5.98
C ILE A 8 32.74 -10.78 4.59
N ASN A 9 33.82 -10.96 3.82
CA ASN A 9 33.92 -10.43 2.45
C ASN A 9 32.88 -11.03 1.51
N GLU A 10 32.64 -12.34 1.62
CA GLU A 10 31.60 -13.02 0.85
C GLU A 10 30.20 -12.47 1.16
N ILE A 11 29.91 -12.13 2.42
CA ILE A 11 28.61 -11.58 2.79
C ILE A 11 28.46 -10.11 2.43
N LEU A 12 29.55 -9.34 2.51
CA LEU A 12 29.57 -7.93 2.09
C LEU A 12 29.32 -7.75 0.59
N SER A 13 29.66 -8.74 -0.24
CA SER A 13 29.37 -8.71 -1.68
C SER A 13 27.91 -9.07 -2.02
N ARG A 14 27.16 -9.65 -1.06
CA ARG A 14 25.75 -10.04 -1.27
C ARG A 14 24.82 -8.84 -1.24
N SER A 15 23.83 -8.86 -2.12
CA SER A 15 22.84 -7.80 -2.28
C SER A 15 21.98 -7.58 -1.03
N ILE A 16 21.76 -8.64 -0.24
CA ILE A 16 20.97 -8.65 0.98
C ILE A 16 21.66 -7.92 2.16
N CYS A 17 22.99 -7.76 2.11
CA CYS A 17 23.75 -7.11 3.17
C CYS A 17 23.78 -5.58 2.97
N GLN A 18 22.77 -4.89 3.50
CA GLN A 18 22.65 -3.42 3.38
C GLN A 18 22.52 -2.71 4.73
N GLY A 19 22.62 -1.38 4.68
CA GLY A 19 22.41 -0.48 5.82
C GLY A 19 23.35 -0.79 7.00
N TRP A 20 22.76 -0.89 8.19
CA TRP A 20 23.50 -1.14 9.43
C TRP A 20 24.29 -2.46 9.42
N ASN A 21 23.78 -3.53 8.81
CA ASN A 21 24.50 -4.81 8.73
C ASN A 21 25.82 -4.65 7.98
N ARG A 22 25.80 -3.92 6.86
CA ARG A 22 27.00 -3.64 6.05
C ARG A 22 28.00 -2.79 6.83
N GLN A 23 27.53 -1.71 7.45
CA GLN A 23 28.37 -0.84 8.27
C GLN A 23 29.04 -1.59 9.43
N PHE A 24 28.28 -2.46 10.11
CA PHE A 24 28.80 -3.29 11.18
C PHE A 24 29.87 -4.27 10.68
N LEU A 25 29.61 -4.98 9.57
CA LEU A 25 30.57 -5.91 9.00
C LEU A 25 31.86 -5.23 8.54
N THR A 26 31.77 -4.05 7.91
CA THR A 26 32.94 -3.24 7.55
C THR A 26 33.75 -2.82 8.79
N SER A 27 33.08 -2.46 9.89
CA SER A 27 33.76 -2.16 11.17
C SER A 27 34.48 -3.39 11.74
N ILE A 28 33.85 -4.58 11.70
CA ILE A 28 34.48 -5.83 12.15
C ILE A 28 35.66 -6.21 11.26
N GLN A 29 35.52 -6.05 9.94
CA GLN A 29 36.62 -6.29 8.99
C GLN A 29 37.84 -5.42 9.33
N GLY A 30 37.64 -4.11 9.54
CA GLY A 30 38.72 -3.19 9.93
C GLY A 30 39.41 -3.61 11.23
N LYS A 31 38.66 -4.10 12.24
CA LYS A 31 39.23 -4.63 13.49
C LYS A 31 40.07 -5.90 13.28
N ILE A 32 39.64 -6.81 12.40
CA ILE A 32 40.40 -8.02 12.07
C ILE A 32 41.69 -7.63 11.35
N GLU A 33 41.63 -6.65 10.45
CA GLU A 33 42.77 -6.13 9.69
C GLU A 33 43.79 -5.41 10.58
N SER A 34 43.34 -4.72 11.63
CA SER A 34 44.21 -4.11 12.64
C SER A 34 44.75 -5.11 13.68
N GLY A 35 44.52 -6.41 13.52
CA GLY A 35 44.97 -7.45 14.45
C GLY A 35 44.26 -7.42 15.82
N SER A 36 43.18 -6.66 15.94
CA SER A 36 42.46 -6.44 17.20
C SER A 36 41.47 -7.57 17.49
N GLN A 37 41.30 -7.91 18.77
CA GLN A 37 40.33 -8.93 19.17
C GLN A 37 38.88 -8.43 19.09
N ILE A 38 37.99 -9.29 18.58
CA ILE A 38 36.56 -9.06 18.53
C ILE A 38 35.95 -9.46 19.88
N SER A 39 35.16 -8.56 20.49
CA SER A 39 34.51 -8.82 21.77
C SER A 39 33.45 -9.92 21.67
N ALA A 40 33.12 -10.57 22.79
CA ALA A 40 32.11 -11.63 22.83
C ALA A 40 30.75 -11.17 22.25
N ARG A 41 30.28 -9.98 22.63
CA ARG A 41 29.04 -9.41 22.12
C ARG A 41 29.09 -9.09 20.62
N GLN A 42 30.24 -8.66 20.10
CA GLN A 42 30.42 -8.47 18.66
C GLN A 42 30.35 -9.80 17.90
N ARG A 43 30.84 -10.91 18.47
CA ARG A 43 30.69 -12.26 17.87
C ARG A 43 29.24 -12.73 17.83
N GLU A 44 28.47 -12.49 18.89
CA GLU A 44 27.03 -12.81 18.90
C GLU A 44 26.26 -12.07 17.80
N VAL A 45 26.50 -10.76 17.68
CA VAL A 45 25.90 -9.94 16.63
C VAL A 45 26.33 -10.42 15.25
N LEU A 46 27.61 -10.77 15.09
CA LEU A 46 28.15 -11.31 13.85
C LEU A 46 27.41 -12.59 13.45
N VAL A 47 27.24 -13.56 14.36
CA VAL A 47 26.47 -14.79 14.08
C VAL A 47 25.06 -14.48 13.57
N GLY A 48 24.38 -13.52 14.20
CA GLY A 48 23.04 -13.10 13.77
C GLY A 48 23.01 -12.45 12.38
N ILE A 49 24.06 -11.70 12.00
CA ILE A 49 24.16 -11.12 10.65
C ILE A 49 24.53 -12.19 9.62
N LEU A 50 25.44 -13.11 9.96
CA LEU A 50 25.83 -14.22 9.10
C LEU A 50 24.63 -15.09 8.73
N ASP A 51 23.75 -15.38 9.68
CA ASP A 51 22.51 -16.13 9.44
C ASP A 51 21.54 -15.35 8.54
N LYS A 52 21.31 -14.07 8.86
CA LYS A 52 20.41 -13.19 8.07
C LYS A 52 20.87 -12.96 6.64
N CYS A 53 22.18 -12.90 6.41
CA CYS A 53 22.78 -12.65 5.09
C CYS A 53 23.37 -13.92 4.47
N SER A 54 22.93 -15.11 4.92
CA SER A 54 23.36 -16.39 4.36
C SER A 54 22.91 -16.56 2.90
N ALA A 55 23.60 -17.39 2.13
CA ALA A 55 23.29 -17.64 0.72
C ALA A 55 21.84 -18.10 0.55
N ALA A 56 21.37 -18.98 1.45
CA ALA A 56 19.99 -19.45 1.46
C ALA A 56 18.97 -18.31 1.64
N GLN A 57 19.27 -17.27 2.43
CA GLN A 57 18.38 -16.12 2.60
C GLN A 57 18.41 -15.18 1.41
N GLU A 58 19.57 -15.00 0.76
CA GLU A 58 19.67 -14.24 -0.48
C GLU A 58 18.88 -14.92 -1.60
N THR A 59 19.04 -16.23 -1.80
CA THR A 59 18.24 -16.99 -2.76
C THR A 59 16.75 -16.82 -2.49
N ARG A 60 16.30 -16.97 -1.24
CA ARG A 60 14.90 -16.74 -0.86
C ARG A 60 14.42 -15.32 -1.14
N HIS A 61 15.28 -14.31 -0.95
CA HIS A 61 14.95 -12.92 -1.24
C HIS A 61 14.80 -12.69 -2.75
N LEU A 62 15.72 -13.21 -3.55
CA LEU A 62 15.68 -13.10 -5.01
C LEU A 62 14.46 -13.85 -5.59
N GLU A 63 14.24 -15.09 -5.16
CA GLU A 63 13.05 -15.88 -5.51
C GLU A 63 11.76 -15.15 -5.14
N TRP A 64 11.72 -14.53 -3.96
CA TRP A 64 10.58 -13.73 -3.56
C TRP A 64 10.36 -12.54 -4.48
N GLY A 65 11.42 -11.83 -4.87
CA GLY A 65 11.33 -10.74 -5.84
C GLY A 65 10.71 -11.18 -7.17
N VAL A 66 11.14 -12.34 -7.69
CA VAL A 66 10.58 -12.92 -8.94
C VAL A 66 9.09 -13.26 -8.75
N VAL A 67 8.75 -14.01 -7.70
CA VAL A 67 7.36 -14.42 -7.42
C VAL A 67 6.46 -13.22 -7.15
N TYR A 68 6.95 -12.23 -6.40
CA TYR A 68 6.23 -11.01 -6.11
C TYR A 68 5.90 -10.25 -7.39
N ASN A 69 6.90 -10.02 -8.24
CA ASN A 69 6.70 -9.28 -9.49
C ASN A 69 5.76 -10.01 -10.45
N ALA A 70 5.88 -11.34 -10.56
CA ALA A 70 5.07 -12.14 -11.47
C ALA A 70 3.61 -12.29 -11.00
N LYS A 71 3.38 -12.46 -9.69
CA LYS A 71 2.06 -12.88 -9.17
C LYS A 71 1.36 -11.82 -8.32
N TYR A 72 2.10 -11.03 -7.55
CA TYR A 72 1.53 -10.21 -6.49
C TYR A 72 1.60 -8.71 -6.74
N LYS A 73 2.40 -8.25 -7.71
CA LYS A 73 2.68 -6.82 -7.91
C LYS A 73 1.41 -5.98 -8.07
N GLU A 74 0.52 -6.36 -8.96
CA GLU A 74 -0.73 -5.62 -9.20
C GLU A 74 -1.63 -5.61 -7.95
N THR A 75 -1.84 -6.78 -7.35
CA THR A 75 -2.62 -6.90 -6.11
C THR A 75 -2.01 -6.11 -4.95
N ALA A 76 -0.68 -6.09 -4.86
CA ALA A 76 0.05 -5.33 -3.86
C ALA A 76 -0.16 -3.83 -4.04
N GLN A 77 -0.15 -3.32 -5.27
CA GLN A 77 -0.43 -1.91 -5.58
C GLN A 77 -1.85 -1.51 -5.18
N ILE A 78 -2.85 -2.36 -5.42
CA ILE A 78 -4.24 -2.14 -4.98
C ILE A 78 -4.30 -2.02 -3.45
N LEU A 79 -3.70 -2.99 -2.75
CA LEU A 79 -3.68 -2.99 -1.29
C LEU A 79 -2.87 -1.83 -0.70
N ALA A 80 -1.77 -1.44 -1.34
CA ALA A 80 -0.94 -0.33 -0.90
C ALA A 80 -1.72 0.98 -0.94
N ARG A 81 -2.47 1.25 -2.01
CA ARG A 81 -3.32 2.45 -2.11
C ARG A 81 -4.41 2.48 -1.05
N TYR A 82 -4.96 1.34 -0.68
CA TYR A 82 -5.90 1.24 0.45
C TYR A 82 -5.20 1.52 1.79
N HIS A 83 -4.06 0.86 2.05
CA HIS A 83 -3.35 0.94 3.34
C HIS A 83 -2.48 2.17 3.53
N ILE A 84 -2.24 2.99 2.51
CA ILE A 84 -1.41 4.19 2.64
C ILE A 84 -1.98 5.18 3.68
N LYS A 85 -3.31 5.21 3.84
CA LYS A 85 -4.00 6.04 4.85
C LYS A 85 -4.09 5.36 6.23
N HIS A 86 -3.64 4.11 6.36
CA HIS A 86 -3.78 3.29 7.56
C HIS A 86 -2.43 3.03 8.24
N ARG A 87 -2.33 3.32 9.54
CA ARG A 87 -1.06 3.27 10.30
C ARG A 87 -0.32 1.93 10.27
N TYR A 88 -1.04 0.81 10.25
CA TYR A 88 -0.45 -0.52 10.50
C TYR A 88 0.41 -1.09 9.38
N TYR A 89 0.09 -0.76 8.12
CA TYR A 89 0.82 -1.24 6.95
C TYR A 89 1.31 -0.07 6.07
N ASN A 90 1.32 1.14 6.62
CA ASN A 90 1.73 2.35 5.91
C ASN A 90 3.18 2.25 5.41
N ASP A 91 4.10 1.71 6.22
CA ASP A 91 5.49 1.49 5.84
C ASP A 91 5.61 0.61 4.58
N ILE A 92 4.90 -0.52 4.58
CA ILE A 92 4.88 -1.47 3.46
C ILE A 92 4.17 -0.86 2.25
N ALA A 93 3.07 -0.15 2.47
CA ALA A 93 2.30 0.50 1.41
C ALA A 93 3.15 1.56 0.69
N ILE A 94 3.90 2.38 1.41
CA ILE A 94 4.81 3.37 0.83
C ILE A 94 5.87 2.66 -0.03
N SER A 95 6.55 1.63 0.52
CA SER A 95 7.54 0.88 -0.26
C SER A 95 6.96 0.30 -1.56
N ILE A 96 5.77 -0.30 -1.49
CA ILE A 96 5.11 -0.85 -2.69
C ILE A 96 4.76 0.25 -3.71
N MET A 97 4.33 1.43 -3.25
CA MET A 97 4.02 2.57 -4.11
C MET A 97 5.26 3.17 -4.78
N GLU A 98 6.43 3.01 -4.16
CA GLU A 98 7.75 3.36 -4.72
C GLU A 98 8.35 2.23 -5.58
N ASP A 99 7.55 1.20 -5.90
CA ASP A 99 7.94 -0.01 -6.65
C ASP A 99 9.05 -0.84 -5.99
N ILE A 100 9.20 -0.70 -4.67
CA ILE A 100 10.14 -1.48 -3.86
C ILE A 100 9.47 -2.78 -3.42
N VAL A 101 10.15 -3.92 -3.65
CA VAL A 101 9.66 -5.25 -3.25
C VAL A 101 9.60 -5.33 -1.71
N PRO A 102 8.42 -5.51 -1.10
CA PRO A 102 8.28 -5.59 0.34
C PRO A 102 8.79 -6.93 0.89
N PRO A 103 9.25 -7.01 2.15
CA PRO A 103 9.62 -8.28 2.75
C PRO A 103 8.45 -9.28 2.78
N LYS A 104 8.64 -10.50 2.28
CA LYS A 104 7.61 -11.54 2.14
C LYS A 104 6.71 -11.68 3.38
N ARG A 105 7.30 -11.80 4.57
CA ARG A 105 6.56 -11.97 5.83
C ARG A 105 5.61 -10.80 6.13
N LYS A 106 6.07 -9.57 5.88
CA LYS A 106 5.29 -8.34 6.09
C LYS A 106 4.17 -8.26 5.06
N PHE A 107 4.49 -8.48 3.78
CA PHE A 107 3.52 -8.49 2.70
C PHE A 107 2.42 -9.52 2.90
N MET A 108 2.77 -10.78 3.19
CA MET A 108 1.77 -11.84 3.38
C MET A 108 0.83 -11.56 4.56
N ARG A 109 1.30 -10.85 5.60
CA ARG A 109 0.44 -10.42 6.71
C ARG A 109 -0.55 -9.34 6.28
N MET A 110 -0.12 -8.38 5.45
CA MET A 110 -1.01 -7.38 4.86
C MET A 110 -2.00 -8.05 3.90
N PHE A 111 -1.52 -8.92 3.01
CA PHE A 111 -2.31 -9.64 2.03
C PHE A 111 -3.40 -10.49 2.68
N ASN A 112 -3.06 -11.33 3.67
CA ASN A 112 -4.01 -12.20 4.37
C ASN A 112 -4.90 -11.48 5.40
N ASN A 113 -4.76 -10.15 5.56
CA ASN A 113 -5.60 -9.41 6.49
C ASN A 113 -7.07 -9.41 6.03
N LYS A 114 -8.01 -9.60 6.97
CA LYS A 114 -9.45 -9.66 6.66
C LYS A 114 -9.98 -8.44 5.88
N TYR A 115 -9.43 -7.25 6.12
CA TYR A 115 -9.85 -6.03 5.41
C TYR A 115 -9.24 -5.95 4.01
N SER A 116 -7.97 -6.35 3.86
CA SER A 116 -7.34 -6.47 2.55
C SER A 116 -8.10 -7.43 1.64
N GLN A 117 -8.48 -8.60 2.16
CA GLN A 117 -9.27 -9.57 1.40
C GLN A 117 -10.63 -9.00 0.96
N LYS A 118 -11.31 -8.23 1.82
CA LYS A 118 -12.55 -7.54 1.44
C LYS A 118 -12.35 -6.49 0.36
N VAL A 119 -11.24 -5.75 0.41
CA VAL A 119 -10.90 -4.75 -0.61
C VAL A 119 -10.67 -5.41 -1.97
N LEU A 120 -9.93 -6.52 -2.02
CA LEU A 120 -9.72 -7.26 -3.27
C LEU A 120 -11.02 -7.78 -3.87
N VAL A 121 -11.86 -8.42 -3.04
CA VAL A 121 -13.19 -8.89 -3.46
C VAL A 121 -14.06 -7.75 -4.00
N GLU A 122 -13.97 -6.55 -3.44
CA GLU A 122 -14.75 -5.41 -3.92
C GLU A 122 -14.13 -4.73 -5.15
N TYR A 123 -12.80 -4.74 -5.26
CA TYR A 123 -12.07 -4.25 -6.41
C TYR A 123 -12.43 -5.06 -7.67
N ASP A 124 -12.43 -6.38 -7.56
CA ASP A 124 -12.67 -7.32 -8.67
C ASP A 124 -14.13 -7.39 -9.14
N LYS A 125 -15.08 -6.82 -8.39
CA LYS A 125 -16.48 -6.76 -8.86
C LYS A 125 -16.62 -5.82 -10.03
N ASP A 126 -17.65 -6.00 -10.84
CA ASP A 126 -18.05 -4.98 -11.80
C ASP A 126 -18.76 -3.80 -11.09
N PRO A 127 -18.58 -2.57 -11.59
CA PRO A 127 -19.40 -1.43 -11.17
C PRO A 127 -20.89 -1.72 -11.39
N ARG A 128 -21.73 -1.47 -10.39
CA ARG A 128 -23.20 -1.66 -10.49
C ARG A 128 -23.90 -0.52 -11.23
N LEU A 129 -23.23 0.63 -11.30
CA LEU A 129 -23.74 1.85 -11.93
C LEU A 129 -22.80 2.23 -13.06
N GLU A 130 -23.36 2.80 -14.12
CA GLU A 130 -22.63 3.08 -15.35
C GLU A 130 -22.38 4.57 -15.54
N MET A 131 -21.47 4.89 -16.45
CA MET A 131 -21.20 6.27 -16.86
C MET A 131 -22.45 6.92 -17.46
N GLY A 132 -22.69 8.19 -17.14
CA GLY A 132 -23.87 8.95 -17.58
C GLY A 132 -25.15 8.63 -16.82
N GLU A 133 -25.15 7.62 -15.94
CA GLU A 133 -26.34 7.24 -15.20
C GLU A 133 -26.75 8.30 -14.18
N TYR A 134 -28.05 8.59 -14.13
CA TYR A 134 -28.64 9.52 -13.17
C TYR A 134 -28.97 8.81 -11.85
N VAL A 135 -28.40 9.32 -10.75
CA VAL A 135 -28.43 8.68 -9.44
C VAL A 135 -28.87 9.62 -8.34
N LYS A 136 -29.42 9.03 -7.27
CA LYS A 136 -29.79 9.72 -6.03
C LYS A 136 -29.12 9.05 -4.84
N HIS A 137 -28.97 9.80 -3.75
CA HIS A 137 -28.46 9.24 -2.50
C HIS A 137 -29.46 8.25 -1.87
N ARG A 138 -28.94 7.31 -1.08
CA ARG A 138 -29.71 6.42 -0.21
C ARG A 138 -29.95 7.06 1.15
N ALA A 139 -30.85 6.49 1.95
CA ALA A 139 -31.14 6.97 3.30
C ALA A 139 -29.91 6.94 4.25
N LYS A 140 -28.98 6.01 4.03
CA LYS A 140 -27.74 5.89 4.84
C LYS A 140 -26.63 6.87 4.43
N PHE A 141 -26.86 7.70 3.41
CA PHE A 141 -25.89 8.70 2.98
C PHE A 141 -25.80 9.83 4.00
N ASN A 142 -24.58 10.21 4.37
CA ASN A 142 -24.29 11.38 5.18
C ASN A 142 -23.36 12.32 4.39
N SER A 143 -23.83 13.55 4.15
CA SER A 143 -23.14 14.58 3.36
C SER A 143 -21.75 14.95 3.87
N TYR A 144 -21.50 14.81 5.17
CA TYR A 144 -20.22 15.17 5.79
C TYR A 144 -19.21 14.03 5.81
N ARG A 145 -19.67 12.78 5.74
CA ARG A 145 -18.82 11.59 5.94
C ARG A 145 -18.64 10.73 4.69
N ASN A 146 -19.53 10.86 3.72
CA ASN A 146 -19.61 9.96 2.58
C ASN A 146 -19.39 10.65 1.23
N VAL A 147 -18.90 11.88 1.28
CA VAL A 147 -18.53 12.67 0.12
C VAL A 147 -17.07 13.09 0.26
N ASP A 148 -16.30 12.92 -0.81
CA ASP A 148 -15.01 13.58 -0.96
C ASP A 148 -15.14 14.71 -1.98
N THR A 149 -14.84 15.95 -1.56
CA THR A 149 -14.87 17.15 -2.42
C THR A 149 -13.49 17.76 -2.62
N TYR A 150 -12.43 16.94 -2.63
CA TYR A 150 -11.04 17.45 -2.68
C TYR A 150 -10.71 18.28 -3.92
N GLU A 151 -11.51 18.18 -4.99
CA GLU A 151 -11.37 19.00 -6.20
C GLU A 151 -12.07 20.38 -6.07
N ILE A 152 -12.77 20.64 -4.96
CA ILE A 152 -13.47 21.90 -4.66
C ILE A 152 -12.78 22.56 -3.47
N TYR A 153 -12.03 23.64 -3.73
CA TYR A 153 -11.28 24.37 -2.70
C TYR A 153 -12.18 25.28 -1.85
N ASP A 154 -13.25 25.84 -2.44
CA ASP A 154 -14.17 26.70 -1.73
C ASP A 154 -15.22 25.90 -0.94
N TYR A 155 -15.33 26.18 0.35
CA TYR A 155 -16.24 25.47 1.24
C TYR A 155 -17.71 25.71 0.89
N GLN A 156 -18.07 26.93 0.48
CA GLN A 156 -19.45 27.28 0.15
C GLN A 156 -19.86 26.61 -1.17
N GLU A 157 -18.99 26.56 -2.17
CA GLU A 157 -19.20 25.81 -3.42
C GLU A 157 -19.35 24.32 -3.16
N SER A 158 -18.50 23.74 -2.31
CA SER A 158 -18.58 22.33 -1.91
C SER A 158 -19.93 22.03 -1.26
N ARG A 159 -20.34 22.85 -0.29
CA ARG A 159 -21.63 22.73 0.38
C ARG A 159 -22.80 22.87 -0.59
N ASN A 160 -22.80 23.89 -1.44
CA ASN A 160 -23.83 24.13 -2.44
C ASN A 160 -23.95 22.95 -3.41
N THR A 161 -22.82 22.36 -3.81
CA THR A 161 -22.76 21.17 -4.68
C THR A 161 -23.44 19.97 -4.03
N ILE A 162 -23.13 19.71 -2.76
CA ILE A 162 -23.71 18.58 -2.02
C ILE A 162 -25.21 18.80 -1.77
N GLU A 163 -25.63 20.00 -1.38
CA GLU A 163 -27.05 20.33 -1.19
C GLU A 163 -27.84 20.17 -2.49
N ARG A 164 -27.25 20.56 -3.63
CA ARG A 164 -27.85 20.39 -4.95
C ARG A 164 -27.97 18.93 -5.35
N PHE A 165 -26.96 18.11 -5.05
CA PHE A 165 -27.03 16.66 -5.21
C PHE A 165 -28.11 16.02 -4.33
N ILE A 166 -28.26 16.45 -3.08
CA ILE A 166 -29.30 15.94 -2.18
C ILE A 166 -30.69 16.25 -2.74
N LYS A 167 -30.90 17.49 -3.22
CA LYS A 167 -32.19 17.94 -3.73
C LYS A 167 -32.55 17.32 -5.09
N TYR A 168 -31.59 17.25 -6.00
CA TYR A 168 -31.84 16.92 -7.41
C TYR A 168 -31.06 15.73 -7.94
N GLY A 169 -30.34 14.96 -7.11
CA GLY A 169 -29.48 13.87 -7.59
C GLY A 169 -28.27 14.37 -8.39
N GLY A 170 -27.65 13.46 -9.14
CA GLY A 170 -26.46 13.77 -9.94
C GLY A 170 -26.21 12.71 -11.01
N PHE A 171 -25.29 13.01 -11.91
CA PHE A 171 -24.87 12.12 -12.99
C PHE A 171 -23.49 11.57 -12.73
N ILE A 172 -23.27 10.30 -13.05
CA ILE A 172 -21.94 9.68 -12.98
C ILE A 172 -21.09 10.16 -14.15
N VAL A 173 -19.95 10.76 -13.84
CA VAL A 173 -18.98 11.29 -14.82
C VAL A 173 -17.62 10.60 -14.75
N GLY A 174 -17.45 9.64 -13.84
CA GLY A 174 -16.24 8.85 -13.72
C GLY A 174 -16.38 7.73 -12.72
N ILE A 175 -15.56 6.70 -12.86
CA ILE A 175 -15.45 5.60 -11.91
C ILE A 175 -13.99 5.56 -11.45
N GLU A 176 -13.78 5.68 -10.15
CA GLU A 176 -12.46 5.61 -9.56
C GLU A 176 -11.95 4.18 -9.58
N LYS A 177 -10.71 3.99 -10.04
CA LYS A 177 -10.06 2.68 -10.02
C LYS A 177 -9.87 2.17 -8.59
N TYR A 178 -9.65 3.06 -7.63
CA TYR A 178 -9.20 2.67 -6.29
C TYR A 178 -10.26 2.84 -5.21
N ILE A 179 -10.26 1.87 -4.29
CA ILE A 179 -11.20 1.77 -3.17
C ILE A 179 -10.54 2.28 -1.89
N HIS A 180 -11.30 3.03 -1.08
CA HIS A 180 -10.85 3.56 0.21
C HIS A 180 -11.48 2.85 1.43
N SER A 181 -12.43 1.94 1.22
CA SER A 181 -13.13 1.22 2.28
C SER A 181 -13.19 -0.28 2.02
N ALA A 182 -13.04 -1.08 3.07
CA ALA A 182 -13.25 -2.53 3.00
C ALA A 182 -14.73 -2.95 3.06
N ALA A 183 -15.66 -2.00 2.89
CA ALA A 183 -17.09 -2.25 2.94
C ALA A 183 -17.62 -2.78 1.60
N LYS A 184 -18.76 -3.49 1.64
CA LYS A 184 -19.49 -3.86 0.42
C LYS A 184 -20.04 -2.59 -0.26
N GLY A 185 -19.89 -2.48 -1.57
CA GLY A 185 -20.25 -1.30 -2.36
C GLY A 185 -19.29 -0.14 -2.18
N ALA A 186 -18.00 -0.41 -1.99
CA ALA A 186 -16.97 0.62 -1.75
C ALA A 186 -16.30 1.14 -3.02
N LYS A 187 -16.74 0.70 -4.21
CA LYS A 187 -16.41 1.37 -5.48
C LYS A 187 -16.81 2.83 -5.42
N ARG A 188 -15.96 3.72 -5.94
CA ARG A 188 -16.12 5.17 -5.83
C ARG A 188 -16.46 5.75 -7.19
N TYR A 189 -17.44 6.63 -7.22
CA TYR A 189 -17.94 7.27 -8.43
C TYR A 189 -17.68 8.77 -8.34
N LYS A 190 -17.25 9.36 -9.44
CA LYS A 190 -17.23 10.81 -9.66
C LYS A 190 -18.61 11.24 -10.14
N LEU A 191 -19.20 12.23 -9.49
CA LEU A 191 -20.53 12.74 -9.82
C LEU A 191 -20.50 14.25 -10.07
N ILE A 192 -21.44 14.70 -10.88
CA ILE A 192 -21.78 16.13 -11.04
C ILE A 192 -23.25 16.33 -10.69
N ALA A 193 -23.53 17.40 -9.92
CA ALA A 193 -24.89 17.83 -9.62
C ALA A 193 -25.45 18.73 -10.74
N PRO A 194 -26.75 18.68 -11.07
CA PRO A 194 -27.33 19.49 -12.13
C PRO A 194 -27.08 20.99 -11.95
N GLY A 195 -26.57 21.66 -12.98
CA GLY A 195 -26.36 23.10 -12.99
C GLY A 195 -25.17 23.59 -12.15
N LEU A 196 -24.24 22.71 -11.81
CA LEU A 196 -22.93 23.06 -11.23
C LEU A 196 -21.84 22.26 -11.95
N PRO A 197 -20.66 22.84 -12.24
CA PRO A 197 -19.59 22.14 -12.94
C PRO A 197 -18.72 21.27 -12.02
N HIS A 198 -18.95 21.30 -10.70
CA HIS A 198 -18.06 20.68 -9.73
C HIS A 198 -18.26 19.17 -9.61
N VAL A 199 -17.13 18.46 -9.57
CA VAL A 199 -17.07 17.02 -9.38
C VAL A 199 -16.86 16.69 -7.91
N PHE A 200 -17.58 15.70 -7.40
CA PHE A 200 -17.40 15.13 -6.08
C PHE A 200 -17.47 13.61 -6.13
N ILE A 201 -16.95 12.93 -5.11
CA ILE A 201 -16.84 11.47 -5.11
C ILE A 201 -17.72 10.87 -4.01
N ILE A 202 -18.48 9.83 -4.36
CA ILE A 202 -19.30 9.04 -3.43
C ILE A 202 -19.11 7.53 -3.69
N GLU A 203 -19.12 6.74 -2.62
CA GLU A 203 -19.13 5.27 -2.73
C GLU A 203 -20.49 4.71 -3.18
N GLU A 204 -20.44 3.66 -3.99
CA GLU A 204 -21.61 3.01 -4.61
C GLU A 204 -22.73 2.66 -3.64
N ARG A 205 -22.36 2.20 -2.44
CA ARG A 205 -23.31 1.78 -1.39
C ARG A 205 -24.22 2.91 -0.91
N PHE A 206 -23.86 4.16 -1.17
CA PHE A 206 -24.67 5.33 -0.85
C PHE A 206 -25.53 5.82 -2.03
N LEU A 207 -25.40 5.18 -3.20
CA LEU A 207 -26.09 5.57 -4.43
C LEU A 207 -27.17 4.56 -4.84
N LYS A 208 -28.25 5.06 -5.42
CA LYS A 208 -29.29 4.28 -6.09
C LYS A 208 -29.62 4.92 -7.43
N ARG A 209 -30.08 4.11 -8.39
CA ARG A 209 -30.66 4.61 -9.65
C ARG A 209 -31.81 5.55 -9.31
N ALA A 210 -31.85 6.73 -9.94
CA ALA A 210 -33.04 7.54 -9.89
C ALA A 210 -34.16 6.81 -10.64
N LYS A 211 -35.37 6.84 -10.09
CA LYS A 211 -36.57 6.47 -10.83
C LYS A 211 -37.02 7.67 -11.64
#